data_AF-A0A553P8B3-F1
#
_entry.id   AF-A0A553P8B3-F1
#
_cell.length_a   1.000
_cell.length_b   1.000
_cell.length_c   1.000
_cell.angle_alpha   90.00
_cell.angle_beta   90.00
_cell.angle_gamma   90.00
#
_symmetry.space_group_name_H-M   'P 1'
#
loop_
_entity.id
_entity.type
_entity.pdbx_description
1 polymer ?
#
loop_
_entity_poly.entity_id
_entity_poly.type
_entity_poly.pdbx_seq_one_letter_code
_entity_poly.pdbx_strand_id
1 'polypeptide(L)'
;MAAFFFFKEAEKSHAENNHLQAVLRRLKRRKSDEPQNGSGVCSICLDDPLEVLFNPCGHIATCGRCAQRCLACPICRNRIDSRKKVFLAS
;
A
#
# COMPACT_ATOMS: atom_id res chain seq x y z
N MET A 1 -12.35 -42.72 -26.44
CA MET A 1 -12.27 -41.25 -26.50
C MET A 1 -12.60 -40.54 -25.17
N ALA A 2 -13.35 -41.17 -24.24
CA ALA A 2 -13.68 -40.56 -22.94
C ALA A 2 -12.48 -40.41 -21.96
N ALA A 3 -11.56 -41.40 -21.91
CA ALA A 3 -10.42 -41.37 -20.99
C ALA A 3 -9.41 -40.24 -21.29
N PHE A 4 -9.24 -39.87 -22.57
CA PHE A 4 -8.36 -38.78 -22.98
C PHE A 4 -8.95 -37.39 -22.63
N PHE A 5 -10.29 -37.29 -22.69
CA PHE A 5 -11.01 -36.08 -22.29
C PHE A 5 -10.89 -35.87 -20.77
N PHE A 6 -11.09 -36.95 -20.00
CA PHE A 6 -10.92 -36.96 -18.54
C PHE A 6 -9.50 -36.57 -18.09
N PHE A 7 -8.47 -37.07 -18.78
CA PHE A 7 -7.08 -36.72 -18.50
C PHE A 7 -6.79 -35.23 -18.76
N LYS A 8 -7.30 -34.68 -19.86
CA LYS A 8 -7.20 -33.24 -20.17
C LYS A 8 -7.97 -32.36 -19.19
N GLU A 9 -9.10 -32.82 -18.66
CA GLU A 9 -9.86 -32.10 -17.62
C GLU A 9 -9.14 -32.11 -16.27
N ALA A 10 -8.48 -33.23 -15.92
CA ALA A 10 -7.59 -33.27 -14.77
C ALA A 10 -6.41 -32.29 -14.95
N GLU A 11 -5.72 -32.29 -16.08
CA GLU A 11 -4.63 -31.33 -16.35
C GLU A 11 -5.11 -29.87 -16.34
N LYS A 12 -6.30 -29.59 -16.89
CA LYS A 12 -6.93 -28.26 -16.87
C LYS A 12 -7.26 -27.80 -15.45
N SER A 13 -7.82 -28.68 -14.63
CA SER A 13 -8.12 -28.39 -13.22
C SER A 13 -6.86 -28.19 -12.38
N HIS A 14 -5.77 -28.92 -12.67
CA HIS A 14 -4.46 -28.68 -12.07
C HIS A 14 -3.86 -27.33 -12.50
N ALA A 15 -3.94 -26.98 -13.79
CA ALA A 15 -3.46 -25.70 -14.30
C ALA A 15 -4.26 -24.52 -13.72
N GLU A 16 -5.59 -24.66 -13.61
CA GLU A 16 -6.48 -23.66 -13.04
C GLU A 16 -6.24 -23.47 -11.53
N ASN A 17 -6.05 -24.56 -10.78
CA ASN A 17 -5.70 -24.50 -9.36
C ASN A 17 -4.32 -23.84 -9.14
N ASN A 18 -3.33 -24.17 -9.97
CA ASN A 18 -2.02 -23.54 -9.94
C ASN A 18 -2.10 -22.03 -10.26
N HIS A 19 -2.92 -21.64 -11.23
CA HIS A 19 -3.15 -20.23 -11.57
C HIS A 19 -3.84 -19.48 -10.42
N LEU A 20 -4.90 -20.05 -9.85
CA LEU A 20 -5.63 -19.46 -8.72
C LEU A 20 -4.73 -19.30 -7.50
N GLN A 21 -3.88 -20.30 -7.21
CA GLN A 21 -2.87 -20.21 -6.15
C GLN A 21 -1.84 -19.10 -6.41
N ALA A 22 -1.38 -18.90 -7.65
CA ALA A 22 -0.47 -17.82 -8.01
C ALA A 22 -1.11 -16.43 -7.84
N VAL A 23 -2.38 -16.27 -8.23
CA VAL A 23 -3.15 -15.04 -8.04
C VAL A 23 -3.34 -14.74 -6.55
N LEU A 24 -3.73 -15.74 -5.74
CA LEU A 24 -3.89 -15.59 -4.29
C LEU A 24 -2.57 -15.21 -3.60
N ARG A 25 -1.42 -15.76 -4.03
CA ARG A 25 -0.10 -15.35 -3.51
C ARG A 25 0.21 -13.88 -3.81
N ARG A 26 -0.15 -13.37 -4.99
CA ARG A 26 0.01 -11.95 -5.36
C ARG A 26 -0.91 -11.04 -4.55
N LEU A 27 -2.17 -11.43 -4.33
CA LEU A 27 -3.13 -10.69 -3.51
C LEU A 27 -2.70 -10.66 -2.03
N LYS A 28 -2.19 -11.77 -1.49
CA LYS A 28 -1.62 -11.81 -0.13
C LYS A 28 -0.38 -10.91 0.01
N ARG A 29 0.44 -10.78 -1.03
CA ARG A 29 1.56 -9.81 -1.07
C ARG A 29 1.13 -8.34 -1.12
N ARG A 30 -0.06 -8.02 -1.65
CA ARG A 30 -0.63 -6.66 -1.54
C ARG A 30 -1.15 -6.36 -0.14
N LYS A 31 -1.55 -7.38 0.63
CA LYS A 31 -2.00 -7.18 2.02
C LYS A 31 -0.86 -6.82 2.98
N SER A 32 0.39 -7.03 2.57
CA SER A 32 1.59 -6.51 3.24
C SER A 32 1.98 -5.10 2.77
N ASP A 33 1.07 -4.37 2.12
CA ASP A 33 1.02 -2.91 2.29
C ASP A 33 0.57 -2.64 3.73
N GLU A 34 1.44 -3.00 4.67
CA GLU A 34 1.49 -2.49 6.04
C GLU A 34 1.15 -0.98 5.97
N PRO A 35 0.33 -0.43 6.88
CA PRO A 35 0.12 1.00 6.89
C PRO A 35 1.47 1.69 6.80
N GLN A 36 1.70 2.44 5.73
CA GLN A 36 2.90 3.27 5.53
C GLN A 36 2.92 4.45 6.54
N ASN A 37 2.24 4.30 7.68
CA ASN A 37 2.36 5.08 8.89
C ASN A 37 3.47 4.45 9.73
N GLY A 38 4.71 4.60 9.24
CA GLY A 38 5.88 4.33 10.05
C GLY A 38 5.79 5.13 11.36
N SER A 39 5.90 4.41 12.49
CA SER A 39 6.14 4.89 13.85
C SER A 39 5.23 5.93 14.49
N GLY A 40 4.24 6.52 13.80
CA GLY A 40 3.49 7.66 14.34
C GLY A 40 4.34 8.93 14.51
N VAL A 41 5.59 8.91 14.03
CA VAL A 41 6.59 9.97 14.13
C VAL A 41 6.95 10.45 12.72
N CYS A 42 7.28 11.73 12.60
CA CYS A 42 7.64 12.40 11.36
C CYS A 42 8.80 11.70 10.64
N SER A 43 8.60 11.32 9.38
CA SER A 43 9.62 10.66 8.54
C SER A 43 10.84 11.53 8.20
N ILE A 44 10.80 12.83 8.50
CA ILE A 44 11.86 13.79 8.16
C ILE A 44 12.72 14.13 9.38
N CYS A 45 12.10 14.57 10.49
CA CYS A 45 12.84 14.91 11.70
C CYS A 45 13.02 13.73 12.66
N LEU A 46 12.21 12.67 12.53
CA LEU A 46 12.21 11.49 13.41
C LEU A 46 12.00 11.84 14.89
N ASP A 47 11.35 12.97 15.17
CA ASP A 47 11.20 13.53 16.53
C ASP A 47 9.73 13.85 16.81
N ASP A 48 9.15 14.78 16.07
CA ASP A 48 7.76 15.20 16.23
C ASP A 48 6.75 14.16 15.70
N PRO A 49 5.53 14.09 16.26
CA PRO A 49 4.48 13.18 15.78
C PRO A 49 3.99 13.51 14.36
N LEU A 50 3.38 12.52 13.72
CA LEU A 50 2.68 12.70 12.46
C LEU A 50 1.43 13.56 12.65
N GLU A 51 1.35 14.67 11.91
CA GLU A 51 0.25 15.63 12.04
C GLU A 51 -0.35 16.06 10.70
N VAL A 52 0.29 15.78 9.56
CA VAL A 52 -0.12 16.36 8.27
C VAL A 52 -0.41 15.30 7.22
N LEU A 53 -1.61 15.40 6.64
CA LEU A 53 -2.05 14.71 5.44
C LEU A 53 -1.77 15.57 4.19
N PHE A 54 -1.19 14.96 3.15
CA PHE A 54 -0.93 15.58 1.86
C PHE A 54 -2.04 15.28 0.85
N ASN A 55 -2.70 16.31 0.31
CA ASN A 55 -3.71 16.17 -0.76
C ASN A 55 -3.04 16.32 -2.14
N PRO A 56 -3.41 15.52 -3.17
CA PRO A 56 -4.49 14.54 -3.22
C PRO A 56 -4.10 13.09 -2.86
N CYS A 57 -2.82 12.81 -2.55
CA CYS A 57 -2.37 11.43 -2.36
C CYS A 57 -2.83 10.78 -1.05
N GLY A 58 -3.21 11.56 -0.03
CA GLY A 58 -3.73 11.07 1.24
C GLY A 58 -2.67 10.56 2.24
N HIS A 59 -1.38 10.57 1.88
CA HIS A 59 -0.34 10.09 2.80
C HIS A 59 -0.14 11.05 3.98
N ILE A 60 0.02 10.46 5.17
CA ILE A 60 0.39 11.14 6.40
C ILE A 60 1.83 10.75 6.71
N ALA A 61 2.76 11.71 6.61
CA ALA A 61 4.19 11.37 6.64
C ALA A 61 5.06 12.32 7.46
N THR A 62 4.56 13.48 7.88
CA THR A 62 5.38 14.50 8.56
C THR A 62 4.63 15.20 9.69
N CYS A 63 5.39 15.81 10.61
CA CYS A 63 4.88 16.83 11.53
C CYS A 63 4.53 18.14 10.80
N GLY A 64 3.86 19.08 11.49
CA GLY A 64 3.48 20.37 10.93
C GLY A 64 4.66 21.19 10.38
N ARG A 65 5.80 21.18 11.07
CA ARG A 65 6.98 21.98 10.71
C ARG A 65 7.69 21.46 9.47
N CYS A 66 7.93 20.15 9.41
CA CYS A 66 8.52 19.49 8.26
C CYS A 66 7.61 19.58 7.03
N ALA A 67 6.29 19.47 7.23
CA ALA A 67 5.33 19.55 6.14
C ALA A 67 5.45 20.82 5.32
N GLN A 68 5.74 21.99 5.92
CA GLN A 68 5.86 23.26 5.21
C GLN A 68 7.00 23.29 4.18
N ARG A 69 8.05 22.48 4.40
CA ARG A 69 9.23 22.42 3.53
C ARG A 69 9.08 21.41 2.37
N CYS A 70 8.03 20.58 2.41
CA CYS A 70 7.79 19.59 1.36
C CYS A 70 7.25 20.25 0.08
N LEU A 71 7.89 20.02 -1.07
CA LEU A 71 7.36 20.41 -2.38
C LEU A 71 6.50 19.30 -3.02
N ALA A 72 6.75 18.06 -2.63
CA ALA A 72 6.01 16.88 -3.03
C ALA A 72 5.85 15.94 -1.83
N CYS A 73 4.90 15.01 -1.91
CA CYS A 73 4.71 14.00 -0.88
C CYS A 73 6.00 13.18 -0.68
N PRO A 74 6.55 13.08 0.55
CA PRO A 74 7.78 12.31 0.81
C PRO A 74 7.65 10.81 0.51
N ILE A 75 6.42 10.29 0.51
CA ILE A 75 6.14 8.86 0.30
C ILE A 75 6.01 8.55 -1.19
N CYS A 76 5.08 9.21 -1.88
CA CYS A 76 4.71 8.85 -3.25
C CYS A 76 5.15 9.88 -4.30
N ARG A 77 5.77 10.98 -3.89
CA ARG A 77 6.29 12.07 -4.76
C ARG A 77 5.22 12.81 -5.57
N ASN A 78 3.93 12.59 -5.31
CA ASN A 78 2.86 13.40 -5.91
C ASN A 78 2.99 14.87 -5.49
N ARG A 79 2.62 15.78 -6.39
CA ARG A 79 2.48 17.21 -6.10
C ARG A 79 1.49 17.42 -4.95
N ILE A 80 1.80 18.37 -4.07
CA ILE A 80 0.95 18.72 -2.93
C ILE A 80 0.07 19.91 -3.33
N ASP A 81 -1.24 19.68 -3.38
CA ASP A 81 -2.22 20.73 -3.65
C ASP A 81 -2.62 21.43 -2.35
N SER A 82 -2.77 20.67 -1.26
CA SER A 82 -3.02 21.21 0.07
C SER A 82 -2.49 20.29 1.18
N ARG A 83 -2.31 20.87 2.37
CA ARG A 83 -1.86 20.21 3.59
C ARG A 83 -2.96 20.34 4.63
N LYS A 84 -3.35 19.23 5.26
CA LYS A 84 -4.39 19.21 6.29
C LYS A 84 -3.81 18.68 7.59
N LYS A 85 -4.01 19.41 8.69
CA LYS A 85 -3.68 18.90 10.01
C LYS A 85 -4.68 17.79 10.36
N VAL A 86 -4.17 16.66 10.83
CA VAL A 86 -4.95 15.50 11.24
C VAL A 86 -4.64 15.17 12.69
N PHE A 87 -5.63 14.61 13.38
CA PHE A 87 -5.49 14.08 14.73
C PHE A 87 -5.56 12.57 14.62
N LEU A 88 -4.44 11.90 14.91
CA LEU A 88 -4.37 10.45 14.97
C LEU A 88 -4.81 10.03 16.37
N ALA A 89 -5.94 9.35 16.48
CA ALA A 89 -6.36 8.74 17.73
C ALA A 89 -5.56 7.45 17.93
N SER A 90 -4.85 7.37 19.06
CA SER A 90 -4.11 6.20 19.51
C SER A 90 -5.03 5.19 20.17
#